data_AF-A0A954E9I8-F1
#
_entry.id   AF-A0A954E9I8-F1
#
_cell.length_a   1.000
_cell.length_b   1.000
_cell.length_c   1.000
_cell.angle_alpha   90.00
_cell.angle_beta   90.00
_cell.angle_gamma   90.00
#
_symmetry.space_group_name_H-M   'P 1'
#
loop_
_entity.id
_entity.type
_entity.pdbx_description
1 polymer ?
#
loop_
_entity_poly.entity_id
_entity_poly.type
_entity_poly.pdbx_seq_one_letter_code
_entity_poly.pdbx_strand_id
1 'polypeptide(L)' 'MITEMTKCDPVLTRDQVAILPDSLIESMSEVELIHVITLGKIPFIDESRLGGHDQIILRRLAYLARQTCQQST' A
#
# COMPACT_ATOMS: atom_id res chain seq x y z
N MET A 1 34.18 0.20 0.60
CA MET A 1 33.42 0.42 1.85
C MET A 1 31.95 0.23 1.52
N ILE A 2 31.29 -0.55 2.37
CA ILE A 2 30.02 -1.24 2.16
C ILE A 2 28.90 -0.36 2.73
N THR A 3 27.83 -0.09 1.99
CA THR A 3 26.50 0.10 2.60
C THR A 3 25.45 -0.29 1.57
N GLU A 4 25.16 -1.58 1.52
CA GLU A 4 23.84 -2.09 1.12
C GLU A 4 22.81 -1.33 1.96
N MET A 5 22.14 -0.36 1.36
CA MET A 5 20.88 0.18 1.87
C MET A 5 19.77 -0.69 1.29
N THR A 6 19.77 -1.97 1.65
CA THR A 6 18.56 -2.79 1.66
C THR A 6 17.67 -2.18 2.73
N LYS A 7 16.96 -1.12 2.34
CA LYS A 7 15.77 -0.64 3.03
C LYS A 7 14.85 -1.84 2.97
N CYS A 8 14.87 -2.68 4.00
CA CYS A 8 13.90 -3.75 4.18
C CYS A 8 12.55 -3.08 4.02
N ASP A 9 11.90 -3.27 2.88
CA ASP A 9 10.48 -3.00 2.74
C ASP A 9 9.84 -3.72 3.92
N PRO A 10 9.23 -3.00 4.87
CA PRO A 10 8.45 -3.68 5.89
C PRO A 10 7.35 -4.37 5.09
N VAL A 11 7.45 -5.70 4.95
CA VAL A 11 6.42 -6.52 4.32
C VAL A 11 5.18 -6.33 5.19
N LEU A 12 4.33 -5.38 4.77
CA LEU A 12 3.11 -5.05 5.48
C LEU A 12 2.23 -6.29 5.42
N THR A 13 1.59 -6.62 6.54
CA THR A 13 0.56 -7.66 6.56
C THR A 13 -0.80 -7.03 6.37
N ARG A 14 -1.80 -7.81 5.97
CA ARG A 14 -3.18 -7.33 5.79
C ARG A 14 -3.74 -6.68 7.06
N ASP A 15 -3.44 -7.24 8.23
CA ASP A 15 -3.82 -6.68 9.53
C ASP A 15 -3.14 -5.33 9.80
N GLN A 16 -1.87 -5.18 9.41
CA GLN A 16 -1.16 -3.91 9.54
C GLN A 16 -1.79 -2.86 8.61
N VAL A 17 -2.15 -3.24 7.39
CA VAL A 17 -2.85 -2.35 6.45
C VAL A 17 -4.15 -1.83 7.04
N ALA A 18 -4.93 -2.69 7.71
CA ALA A 18 -6.19 -2.30 8.35
C ALA A 18 -6.04 -1.20 9.41
N ILE A 19 -4.89 -1.12 10.09
CA ILE A 19 -4.62 -0.17 11.16
C ILE A 19 -3.67 0.97 10.73
N LEU A 20 -3.30 1.06 9.45
CA LEU A 20 -2.41 2.13 8.96
C LEU A 20 -3.05 3.51 9.20
N PRO A 21 -2.34 4.44 9.86
CA PRO A 21 -2.82 5.82 10.01
C PRO A 21 -2.75 6.57 8.67
N ASP A 22 -3.66 7.54 8.50
CA ASP A 22 -3.77 8.30 7.25
C ASP A 22 -2.48 9.02 6.88
N SER A 23 -1.82 9.62 7.87
CA SER A 23 -0.57 10.36 7.71
C SER A 23 0.59 9.48 7.24
N LEU A 24 0.56 8.17 7.53
CA LEU A 24 1.57 7.25 7.02
C LEU A 24 1.32 6.95 5.53
N ILE A 25 0.06 6.74 5.12
CA ILE A 25 -0.33 6.55 3.71
C ILE A 25 0.05 7.79 2.88
N GLU A 26 -0.11 9.01 3.42
CA GLU A 26 0.32 10.22 2.73
C GLU A 26 1.85 10.30 2.53
N SER A 27 2.63 9.80 3.49
CA SER A 27 4.10 9.81 3.41
C SER A 27 4.70 8.67 2.57
N MET A 28 3.90 7.67 2.19
CA MET A 28 4.37 6.50 1.46
C MET A 28 4.80 6.82 0.02
N SER A 29 5.85 6.11 -0.41
CA SER A 29 6.28 6.06 -1.81
C SER A 29 5.29 5.30 -2.68
N GLU A 30 5.42 5.46 -4.00
CA GLU A 30 4.62 4.71 -4.99
C GLU A 30 4.65 3.20 -4.73
N VAL A 31 5.83 2.62 -4.53
CA VAL A 31 6.02 1.19 -4.30
C VAL A 31 5.30 0.72 -3.03
N GLU A 32 5.40 1.50 -1.94
CA GLU A 32 4.70 1.21 -0.68
C GLU A 32 3.18 1.29 -0.84
N LEU A 33 2.68 2.28 -1.58
CA LEU A 33 1.24 2.40 -1.87
C LEU A 33 0.74 1.22 -2.71
N ILE A 34 1.48 0.82 -3.74
CA ILE A 34 1.16 -0.36 -4.56
C ILE A 34 1.09 -1.60 -3.66
N HIS A 35 2.07 -1.79 -2.77
CA HIS A 35 2.08 -2.91 -1.84
C HIS A 35 0.85 -2.91 -0.91
N VAL A 36 0.47 -1.75 -0.37
CA VAL A 36 -0.76 -1.60 0.43
C VAL A 36 -2.02 -1.98 -0.37
N ILE A 37 -2.12 -1.53 -1.62
CA ILE A 37 -3.26 -1.82 -2.49
C ILE A 37 -3.37 -3.32 -2.78
N THR A 38 -2.24 -3.95 -3.11
CA THR A 38 -2.10 -5.40 -3.32
C THR A 38 -2.57 -6.21 -2.11
N LEU A 39 -2.12 -5.83 -0.91
CA LEU A 39 -2.49 -6.51 0.33
C LEU A 39 -3.97 -6.33 0.68
N GLY A 40 -4.53 -5.17 0.34
CA GLY A 40 -5.96 -4.87 0.49
C GLY A 40 -6.88 -5.80 -0.28
N LYS A 41 -6.36 -6.45 -1.34
CA LYS A 41 -7.11 -7.27 -2.29
C LYS A 41 -8.42 -6.60 -2.69
N ILE A 42 -8.34 -5.34 -3.11
CA ILE A 42 -9.52 -4.62 -3.58
C ILE A 42 -10.06 -5.40 -4.78
N PRO A 43 -11.30 -5.91 -4.72
CA PRO A 43 -11.87 -6.58 -5.87
C PRO A 43 -11.86 -5.61 -7.07
N PHE A 44 -11.83 -6.11 -8.30
CA PHE A 44 -11.84 -5.30 -9.55
C PHE A 44 -10.58 -4.47 -9.88
N ILE A 45 -9.57 -4.36 -8.99
CA ILE A 45 -8.30 -3.69 -9.31
C ILE A 45 -7.31 -4.69 -9.92
N ASP A 46 -6.78 -4.36 -11.09
CA ASP A 46 -5.63 -5.07 -11.69
C ASP A 46 -4.34 -4.40 -11.23
N GLU A 47 -3.62 -5.10 -10.36
CA GLU A 47 -2.39 -4.64 -9.71
C GLU A 47 -1.28 -4.35 -10.73
N SER A 48 -1.30 -5.05 -11.88
CA SER A 48 -0.34 -4.89 -12.99
C SER A 48 -0.40 -3.49 -13.61
N ARG A 49 -1.50 -2.76 -13.41
CA ARG A 49 -1.71 -1.42 -13.95
C ARG A 49 -1.32 -0.31 -12.97
N LEU A 50 -1.04 -0.64 -11.70
CA LEU A 50 -0.78 0.35 -10.65
C LEU A 50 0.49 1.17 -10.88
N GLY A 51 1.55 0.58 -11.46
CA GLY A 51 2.82 1.26 -11.73
C GLY A 51 2.75 2.38 -12.78
N GLY A 52 1.59 2.64 -13.38
CA GLY A 52 1.37 3.77 -14.30
C GLY A 52 0.41 4.83 -13.77
N HIS A 53 -0.04 4.71 -12.52
CA HIS A 53 -1.01 5.63 -11.91
C HIS A 53 -0.31 6.70 -11.07
N ASP A 54 -0.90 7.91 -11.08
CA ASP A 54 -0.42 9.03 -10.27
C ASP A 54 -0.50 8.72 -8.76
N GLN A 55 0.43 9.29 -7.98
CA GLN A 55 0.53 9.07 -6.53
C GLN A 55 -0.76 9.45 -5.80
N ILE A 56 -1.52 10.43 -6.28
CA ILE A 56 -2.83 10.80 -5.72
C ILE A 56 -3.84 9.66 -5.87
N ILE A 57 -3.85 9.00 -7.04
CA ILE A 57 -4.73 7.86 -7.30
C ILE A 57 -4.31 6.69 -6.41
N LEU A 58 -3.01 6.40 -6.34
CA LEU A 58 -2.48 5.33 -5.50
C LEU A 58 -2.80 5.54 -4.02
N ARG A 59 -2.73 6.77 -3.50
CA ARG A 59 -3.18 7.08 -2.13
C ARG A 59 -4.65 6.79 -1.93
N ARG A 60 -5.52 7.21 -2.86
CA ARG A 60 -6.96 6.92 -2.81
C ARG A 60 -7.24 5.41 -2.81
N LEU A 61 -6.53 4.67 -3.65
CA LEU A 61 -6.63 3.22 -3.71
C LEU A 61 -6.12 2.58 -2.41
N ALA A 62 -5.02 3.07 -1.84
CA ALA A 62 -4.51 2.59 -0.56
C ALA A 62 -5.51 2.80 0.59
N TYR A 63 -6.24 3.93 0.61
CA TYR A 63 -7.33 4.13 1.56
C TYR A 63 -8.47 3.13 1.38
N LEU A 64 -8.86 2.83 0.13
CA LEU A 64 -9.87 1.81 -0.16
C LEU A 64 -9.39 0.41 0.24
N ALA A 65 -8.14 0.07 -0.03
CA ALA A 65 -7.50 -1.17 0.41
C ALA A 65 -7.51 -1.33 1.93
N ARG A 66 -7.23 -0.25 2.67
CA ARG A 66 -7.38 -0.26 4.13
C ARG A 66 -8.81 -0.58 4.55
N GLN A 67 -9.80 0.06 3.94
CA GLN A 67 -11.21 -0.17 4.27
C GLN A 67 -11.65 -1.61 3.99
N THR A 68 -11.19 -2.22 2.89
CA THR A 68 -11.50 -3.63 2.60
C THR A 68 -10.85 -4.57 3.61
N CYS A 69 -9.66 -4.26 4.13
CA CYS A 69 -9.06 -5.01 5.23
C CYS A 69 -9.89 -4.90 6.52
N GLN A 70 -10.32 -3.69 6.90
CA GLN A 70 -11.11 -3.46 8.11
C GLN A 70 -12.44 -4.21 8.11
N GLN A 71 -13.12 -4.28 6.95
CA GLN A 71 -14.41 -4.96 6.82
C GLN A 71 -14.33 -6.49 6.85
N SER A 72 -13.14 -7.07 6.72
CA SER A 72 -12.94 -8.53 6.67
C SER A 72 -12.58 -9.15 8.02
N THR A 73 -12.62 -8.36 9.10
CA THR A 73 -12.26 -8.74 10.48
C THR A 73 -13.51 -8.73 11.35
#